data_AF-E9GID1-F1
#
_entry.id   AF-E9GID1-F1
#
_cell.length_a   1.000
_cell.length_b   1.000
_cell.length_c   1.000
_cell.angle_alpha   90.00
_cell.angle_beta   90.00
_cell.angle_gamma   90.00
#
_symmetry.space_group_name_H-M   'P 1'
#
loop_
_entity.id
_entity.type
_entity.pdbx_description
1 polymer ?
#
loop_
_entity_poly.entity_id
_entity_poly.type
_entity_poly.pdbx_seq_one_letter_code
_entity_poly.pdbx_strand_id
1 'polypeptide(L)'
;MEESIAKKRKLNRTKPESWNDVKFTDSNTNGSKEIFEAVRMGSVDILEKLLATNGLDMTSKLALSYNKEGETPLLVAIKCKDLNVVKFLVEDLKVNIGQIGRFFWKTVDYSEVLPLFASIISDQLSIIKFLFAEETKYESAISLDSITSSSIPRPQKIDQLELIGAGFILLKNVPWISQEDDGNDPEERRGWTCWKEAMTLRLCPADGEPQIPKIPFQLSDRGRKAFGNLVEPMTVEQVEQSLNSPSLIGEAFLVGMRFLSRAGLFPNLFIPDRFYSHFLREYYTCSKVGYVFKQATYLLEMLEPCKWEDDFLGSTSSILHHYNNDFNNLYSALNTITSVIKKMGSSLGSKFCSGMLECIPMPTDFDDCMFIFRFCCNHIRRVIAQFCHDDQLTIIARRFITDTMEEITIFLTEISGCILILMSYLTAEEIQQLQQSITEFIHLCDQTGTCRSKFFHHFCYLMASYYCENVGAIIQYFIDSGLLDPNAQNDKGDTVIHRLISRLQFHYYTFGIEAFSFTALVQMLDNGGQIDKVNNDGQTVRGILADWKSELYSQGYVDHPDGIDSVINRPALLPLTSCCAQLIRKRRIPFENLELPSSLKLFLRRGY
;
A
#
# COMPACT_ATOMS: atom_id res chain seq x y z
N MET A 1 18.94 58.41 -3.01
CA MET A 1 19.07 56.93 -2.98
C MET A 1 17.80 56.27 -2.42
N GLU A 2 17.20 56.82 -1.36
CA GLU A 2 15.93 56.33 -0.79
C GLU A 2 14.69 56.55 -1.69
N GLU A 3 14.63 57.62 -2.50
CA GLU A 3 13.54 57.80 -3.47
C GLU A 3 13.59 56.81 -4.66
N SER A 4 14.77 56.29 -5.00
CA SER A 4 14.94 55.26 -6.04
C SER A 4 14.48 53.88 -5.55
N ILE A 5 14.68 53.60 -4.25
CA ILE A 5 14.21 52.39 -3.59
C ILE A 5 12.68 52.44 -3.36
N ALA A 6 12.13 53.63 -3.08
CA ALA A 6 10.68 53.83 -2.99
C ALA A 6 9.96 53.69 -4.35
N LYS A 7 10.58 54.11 -5.46
CA LYS A 7 10.05 53.87 -6.82
C LYS A 7 10.14 52.39 -7.23
N LYS A 8 11.20 51.67 -6.85
CA LYS A 8 11.31 50.21 -7.07
C LYS A 8 10.34 49.38 -6.22
N ARG A 9 9.98 49.86 -5.02
CA ARG A 9 8.96 49.22 -4.16
C ARG A 9 7.51 49.50 -4.57
N LYS A 10 7.24 50.57 -5.34
CA LYS A 10 5.91 50.83 -5.93
C LYS A 10 5.65 50.06 -7.23
N LEU A 11 6.69 49.67 -7.97
CA LEU A 11 6.55 48.91 -9.23
C LEU A 11 6.25 47.42 -9.01
N ASN A 12 6.55 46.87 -7.82
CA ASN A 12 6.23 45.47 -7.43
C ASN A 12 4.95 45.35 -6.58
N ARG A 13 4.04 46.34 -6.64
CA ARG A 13 2.77 46.37 -5.89
C ARG A 13 1.55 46.64 -6.75
N THR A 14 1.62 46.45 -8.06
CA THR A 14 0.42 46.30 -8.87
C THR A 14 -0.05 44.85 -8.77
N LYS A 15 -1.08 44.65 -7.93
CA LYS A 15 -2.09 43.61 -8.13
C LYS A 15 -2.37 43.56 -9.63
N PRO A 16 -2.31 42.41 -10.32
CA PRO A 16 -2.80 42.36 -11.68
C PRO A 16 -4.26 42.83 -11.62
N GLU A 17 -4.55 43.86 -12.42
CA GLU A 17 -5.91 44.34 -12.62
C GLU A 17 -6.81 43.14 -12.91
N SER A 18 -7.96 43.08 -12.22
CA SER A 18 -9.11 42.21 -12.50
C SER A 18 -8.92 41.28 -13.70
N TRP A 19 -8.53 40.03 -13.44
CA TRP A 19 -8.29 38.99 -14.45
C TRP A 19 -9.51 38.61 -15.30
N ASN A 20 -10.67 39.23 -15.05
CA ASN A 20 -11.93 38.96 -15.73
C ASN A 20 -12.08 39.70 -17.08
N ASP A 21 -11.15 40.59 -17.46
CA ASP A 21 -11.26 41.40 -18.68
C ASP A 21 -10.35 40.96 -19.86
N VAL A 22 -9.66 39.82 -19.76
CA VAL A 22 -8.87 39.29 -20.88
C VAL A 22 -9.79 38.53 -21.84
N LYS A 23 -10.15 39.16 -22.97
CA LYS A 23 -10.75 38.47 -24.13
C LYS A 23 -9.80 37.36 -24.59
N PHE A 24 -10.21 36.10 -24.37
CA PHE A 24 -9.48 34.90 -24.75
C PHE A 24 -9.15 34.89 -26.25
N THR A 25 -7.89 34.60 -26.60
CA THR A 25 -7.40 34.61 -27.98
C THR A 25 -7.89 33.39 -28.75
N ASP A 26 -8.38 33.61 -29.98
CA ASP A 26 -8.82 32.56 -30.90
C ASP A 26 -7.76 31.45 -31.10
N SER A 27 -8.20 30.20 -30.98
CA SER A 27 -7.46 28.93 -31.11
C SER A 27 -6.83 28.66 -32.49
N ASN A 28 -6.93 29.61 -33.42
CA ASN A 28 -6.65 29.39 -34.84
C ASN A 28 -5.33 30.00 -35.33
N THR A 29 -4.56 30.64 -34.45
CA THR A 29 -3.20 31.09 -34.76
C THR A 29 -2.26 29.89 -34.92
N ASN A 30 -1.29 29.98 -35.84
CA ASN A 30 -0.32 28.90 -36.07
C ASN A 30 0.47 28.59 -34.79
N GLY A 31 0.85 29.62 -34.04
CA GLY A 31 1.59 29.48 -32.78
C GLY A 31 0.82 28.78 -31.65
N SER A 32 -0.50 28.94 -31.55
CA SER A 32 -1.31 28.20 -30.56
C SER A 32 -1.30 26.70 -30.88
N LYS A 33 -1.47 26.34 -32.17
CA LYS A 33 -1.40 24.95 -32.63
C LYS A 33 -0.05 24.31 -32.33
N GLU A 34 1.04 25.03 -32.58
CA GLU A 34 2.41 24.56 -32.30
C GLU A 34 2.63 24.29 -30.80
N ILE A 35 2.13 25.14 -29.89
CA ILE A 35 2.21 24.88 -28.44
C ILE A 35 1.42 23.62 -28.07
N PHE A 36 0.18 23.49 -28.53
CA PHE A 36 -0.63 22.31 -28.22
C PHE A 36 -0.02 21.02 -28.79
N GLU A 37 0.60 21.07 -29.96
CA GLU A 37 1.33 19.93 -30.54
C GLU A 37 2.55 19.57 -29.70
N ALA A 38 3.38 20.54 -29.33
CA ALA A 38 4.55 20.34 -28.47
C ALA A 38 4.17 19.72 -27.12
N VAL A 39 3.09 20.22 -26.49
CA VAL A 39 2.56 19.69 -25.24
C VAL A 39 2.08 18.24 -25.40
N ARG A 40 1.32 17.93 -26.45
CA ARG A 40 0.85 16.55 -26.71
C ARG A 40 2.00 15.59 -26.97
N MET A 41 3.09 16.07 -27.53
CA MET A 41 4.31 15.30 -27.78
C MET A 41 5.21 15.16 -26.53
N GLY A 42 4.90 15.85 -25.43
CA GLY A 42 5.78 15.86 -24.25
C GLY A 42 7.13 16.55 -24.49
N SER A 43 7.22 17.46 -25.47
CA SER A 43 8.50 17.98 -25.95
C SER A 43 8.82 19.37 -25.40
N VAL A 44 9.57 19.41 -24.29
CA VAL A 44 10.11 20.64 -23.72
C VAL A 44 11.04 21.35 -24.72
N ASP A 45 11.85 20.61 -25.49
CA ASP A 45 12.75 21.19 -26.51
C ASP A 45 12.02 22.03 -27.57
N ILE A 46 10.82 21.60 -27.99
CA ILE A 46 10.01 22.39 -28.94
C ILE A 46 9.47 23.64 -28.26
N LEU A 47 9.01 23.54 -27.02
CA LEU A 47 8.55 24.69 -26.24
C LEU A 47 9.66 25.71 -25.98
N GLU A 48 10.89 25.25 -25.70
CA GLU A 48 12.08 26.11 -25.58
C GLU A 48 12.42 26.82 -26.89
N LYS A 49 12.34 26.14 -28.03
CA LYS A 49 12.53 26.76 -29.35
C LYS A 49 11.47 27.81 -29.64
N LEU A 50 10.21 27.54 -29.31
CA LEU A 50 9.12 28.50 -29.45
C LEU A 50 9.35 29.73 -28.57
N LEU A 51 9.76 29.51 -27.32
CA LEU A 51 10.11 30.58 -26.39
C LEU A 51 11.28 31.43 -26.91
N ALA A 52 12.32 30.81 -27.46
CA ALA A 52 13.46 31.49 -28.05
C ALA A 52 13.09 32.29 -29.31
N THR A 53 12.14 31.79 -30.11
CA THR A 53 11.73 32.40 -31.38
C THR A 53 10.75 33.55 -31.17
N ASN A 54 9.75 33.36 -30.31
CA ASN A 54 8.64 34.30 -30.13
C ASN A 54 8.83 35.22 -28.91
N GLY A 55 9.76 34.88 -28.01
CA GLY A 55 9.95 35.57 -26.73
C GLY A 55 8.89 35.19 -25.69
N LEU A 56 9.16 35.53 -24.43
CA LEU A 56 8.32 35.15 -23.29
C LEU A 56 6.89 35.71 -23.39
N ASP A 57 6.73 37.02 -23.61
CA ASP A 57 5.40 37.67 -23.61
C ASP A 57 4.44 37.04 -24.64
N MET A 58 4.91 36.79 -25.86
CA MET A 58 4.09 36.17 -26.90
C MET A 58 3.82 34.69 -26.60
N THR A 59 4.83 33.94 -26.16
CA THR A 59 4.69 32.49 -25.89
C THR A 59 3.77 32.25 -24.70
N SER A 60 3.88 33.04 -23.64
CA SER A 60 2.97 32.99 -22.48
C SER A 60 1.53 33.30 -22.90
N LYS A 61 1.30 34.31 -23.75
CA LYS A 61 -0.06 34.60 -24.27
C LYS A 61 -0.63 33.44 -25.07
N LEU A 62 0.17 32.82 -25.94
CA LEU A 62 -0.24 31.63 -26.69
C LEU A 62 -0.51 30.44 -25.76
N ALA A 63 0.24 30.31 -24.67
CA ALA A 63 0.04 29.28 -23.66
C ALA A 63 -1.23 29.46 -22.81
N LEU A 64 -1.87 30.64 -22.85
CA LEU A 64 -3.19 30.92 -22.24
C LEU A 64 -4.36 30.65 -23.21
N SER A 65 -4.09 30.19 -24.43
CA SER A 65 -5.13 29.92 -25.43
C SER A 65 -5.95 28.67 -25.10
N TYR A 66 -7.08 28.50 -25.80
CA TYR A 66 -7.88 27.28 -25.78
C TYR A 66 -7.74 26.54 -27.10
N ASN A 67 -7.80 25.22 -27.11
CA ASN A 67 -7.93 24.46 -28.35
C ASN A 67 -9.41 24.38 -28.80
N LYS A 68 -9.69 23.61 -29.85
CA LYS A 68 -11.05 23.44 -30.38
C LYS A 68 -11.97 22.69 -29.42
N GLU A 69 -11.39 21.86 -28.57
CA GLU A 69 -12.10 21.14 -27.52
C GLU A 69 -12.40 22.03 -26.30
N GLY A 70 -11.77 23.20 -26.17
CA GLY A 70 -11.87 24.08 -25.00
C GLY A 70 -10.89 23.73 -23.87
N GLU A 71 -9.86 22.93 -24.15
CA GLU A 71 -8.78 22.61 -23.21
C GLU A 71 -7.71 23.71 -23.25
N THR A 72 -7.04 23.96 -22.11
CA THR A 72 -5.84 24.81 -22.04
C THR A 72 -4.58 23.95 -22.25
N PRO A 73 -3.44 24.53 -22.67
CA PRO A 73 -2.18 23.79 -22.77
C PRO A 73 -1.79 23.11 -21.47
N LEU A 74 -2.04 23.75 -20.31
CA LEU A 74 -1.76 23.16 -19.00
C LEU A 74 -2.65 21.94 -18.72
N LEU A 75 -3.95 22.00 -19.04
CA LEU A 75 -4.85 20.84 -18.90
C LEU A 75 -4.47 19.70 -19.85
N VAL A 76 -3.98 20.01 -21.06
CA VAL A 76 -3.46 18.98 -21.99
C VAL A 76 -2.18 18.36 -21.45
N ALA A 77 -1.25 19.14 -20.88
CA ALA A 77 -0.03 18.61 -20.26
C ALA A 77 -0.36 17.65 -19.10
N ILE A 78 -1.33 18.03 -18.26
CA ILE A 78 -1.86 17.17 -17.19
C ILE A 78 -2.49 15.91 -17.80
N LYS A 79 -3.34 16.02 -18.82
CA LYS A 79 -3.93 14.86 -19.50
C LYS A 79 -2.85 13.89 -20.05
N CYS A 80 -1.74 14.44 -20.53
CA CYS A 80 -0.57 13.70 -21.00
C CYS A 80 0.32 13.13 -19.87
N LYS A 81 0.05 13.47 -18.60
CA LYS A 81 0.82 13.07 -17.40
C LYS A 81 2.29 13.52 -17.42
N ASP A 82 2.61 14.60 -18.13
CA ASP A 82 4.00 15.06 -18.29
C ASP A 82 4.33 16.19 -17.30
N LEU A 83 4.98 15.82 -16.19
CA LEU A 83 5.41 16.78 -15.17
C LEU A 83 6.40 17.82 -15.70
N ASN A 84 7.28 17.45 -16.64
CA ASN A 84 8.30 18.37 -17.14
C ASN A 84 7.66 19.46 -17.99
N VAL A 85 6.70 19.09 -18.84
CA VAL A 85 5.90 20.07 -19.60
C VAL A 85 5.04 20.92 -18.66
N VAL A 86 4.41 20.32 -17.64
CA VAL A 86 3.66 21.09 -16.62
C VAL A 86 4.55 22.12 -15.93
N LYS A 87 5.75 21.72 -15.49
CA LYS A 87 6.74 22.63 -14.89
C LYS A 87 7.14 23.73 -15.85
N PHE A 88 7.45 23.40 -17.10
CA PHE A 88 7.83 24.39 -18.10
C PHE A 88 6.72 25.44 -18.34
N LEU A 89 5.46 24.99 -18.46
CA LEU A 89 4.33 25.90 -18.64
C LEU A 89 4.16 26.85 -17.45
N VAL A 90 4.28 26.35 -16.22
CA VAL A 90 4.03 27.14 -15.01
C VAL A 90 5.25 27.97 -14.59
N GLU A 91 6.44 27.41 -14.61
CA GLU A 91 7.67 28.04 -14.14
C GLU A 91 8.32 28.91 -15.22
N ASP A 92 8.44 28.44 -16.46
CA ASP A 92 9.13 29.18 -17.53
C ASP A 92 8.17 30.10 -18.28
N LEU A 93 6.98 29.61 -18.64
CA LEU A 93 5.98 30.39 -19.37
C LEU A 93 5.00 31.15 -18.48
N LYS A 94 5.07 31.00 -17.15
CA LYS A 94 4.24 31.71 -16.16
C LYS A 94 2.73 31.56 -16.42
N VAL A 95 2.31 30.40 -16.92
CA VAL A 95 0.88 30.09 -17.14
C VAL A 95 0.15 30.08 -15.80
N ASN A 96 -1.04 30.70 -15.77
CA ASN A 96 -1.86 30.76 -14.58
C ASN A 96 -2.47 29.38 -14.25
N ILE A 97 -2.13 28.83 -13.09
CA ILE A 97 -2.68 27.55 -12.59
C ILE A 97 -4.16 27.65 -12.18
N GLY A 98 -4.71 28.86 -12.06
CA GLY A 98 -6.13 29.14 -11.87
C GLY A 98 -6.96 29.15 -13.16
N GLN A 99 -6.33 29.01 -14.33
CA GLN A 99 -7.05 29.06 -15.61
C GLN A 99 -7.89 27.80 -15.81
N ILE A 100 -9.21 27.97 -15.77
CA ILE A 100 -10.18 26.90 -15.99
C ILE A 100 -10.31 26.57 -17.47
N GLY A 101 -10.59 25.30 -17.77
CA GLY A 101 -10.87 24.83 -19.12
C GLY A 101 -11.56 23.48 -19.13
N ARG A 102 -11.86 22.95 -20.30
CA ARG A 102 -12.46 21.62 -20.44
C ARG A 102 -11.39 20.54 -20.20
N PHE A 103 -11.80 19.45 -19.57
CA PHE A 103 -10.94 18.29 -19.31
C PHE A 103 -11.77 17.01 -19.46
N PHE A 104 -11.43 16.22 -20.48
CA PHE A 104 -12.06 14.93 -20.71
C PHE A 104 -11.23 13.83 -20.04
N TRP A 105 -11.82 13.11 -19.10
CA TRP A 105 -11.15 12.04 -18.35
C TRP A 105 -12.04 10.80 -18.23
N LYS A 106 -11.48 9.64 -18.61
CA LYS A 106 -12.24 8.39 -18.78
C LYS A 106 -13.46 8.61 -19.69
N THR A 107 -14.66 8.53 -19.13
CA THR A 107 -15.93 8.71 -19.85
C THR A 107 -16.67 9.98 -19.46
N VAL A 108 -16.04 10.86 -18.67
CA VAL A 108 -16.65 12.07 -18.12
C VAL A 108 -15.99 13.30 -18.73
N ASP A 109 -16.84 14.19 -19.21
CA ASP A 109 -16.45 15.49 -19.74
C ASP A 109 -16.65 16.56 -18.66
N TYR A 110 -15.55 17.09 -18.14
CA TYR A 110 -15.59 18.12 -17.14
C TYR A 110 -15.37 19.49 -17.79
N SER A 111 -16.39 20.35 -17.74
CA SER A 111 -16.29 21.73 -18.20
C SER A 111 -15.69 22.63 -17.13
N GLU A 112 -14.92 23.63 -17.55
CA GLU A 112 -14.37 24.70 -16.68
C GLU A 112 -13.76 24.18 -15.37
N VAL A 113 -12.85 23.22 -15.48
CA VAL A 113 -12.11 22.68 -14.32
C VAL A 113 -10.79 23.38 -14.10
N LEU A 114 -10.41 23.46 -12.83
CA LEU A 114 -9.06 23.84 -12.45
C LEU A 114 -8.04 22.74 -12.79
N PRO A 115 -6.82 23.11 -13.22
CA PRO A 115 -5.67 22.21 -13.33
C PRO A 115 -5.45 21.34 -12.08
N LEU A 116 -5.61 21.91 -10.89
CA LEU A 116 -5.48 21.17 -9.63
C LEU A 116 -6.55 20.06 -9.51
N PHE A 117 -7.82 20.38 -9.78
CA PHE A 117 -8.90 19.39 -9.80
C PHE A 117 -8.62 18.27 -10.81
N ALA A 118 -8.24 18.65 -12.04
CA ALA A 118 -7.89 17.72 -13.11
C ALA A 118 -6.76 16.76 -12.70
N SER A 119 -5.71 17.27 -12.03
CA SER A 119 -4.60 16.44 -11.54
C SER A 119 -5.01 15.46 -10.45
N ILE A 120 -5.95 15.83 -9.57
CA ILE A 120 -6.48 14.94 -8.52
C ILE A 120 -7.32 13.83 -9.14
N ILE A 121 -8.31 14.15 -9.98
CA ILE A 121 -9.19 13.12 -10.58
C ILE A 121 -8.45 12.14 -11.51
N SER A 122 -7.31 12.57 -12.05
CA SER A 122 -6.44 11.77 -12.89
C SER A 122 -5.30 11.07 -12.13
N ASP A 123 -5.30 11.17 -10.79
CA ASP A 123 -4.40 10.47 -9.87
C ASP A 123 -2.89 10.76 -10.10
N GLN A 124 -2.55 12.01 -10.37
CA GLN A 124 -1.20 12.40 -10.80
C GLN A 124 -0.37 12.97 -9.67
N LEU A 125 0.05 12.13 -8.72
CA LEU A 125 0.68 12.55 -7.47
C LEU A 125 1.80 13.61 -7.62
N SER A 126 2.71 13.45 -8.59
CA SER A 126 3.83 14.36 -8.78
C SER A 126 3.39 15.74 -9.28
N ILE A 127 2.40 15.78 -10.18
CA ILE A 127 1.81 17.02 -10.68
C ILE A 127 0.96 17.68 -9.60
N ILE A 128 0.17 16.88 -8.86
CA ILE A 128 -0.60 17.35 -7.71
C ILE A 128 0.34 18.08 -6.74
N LYS A 129 1.40 17.42 -6.27
CA LYS A 129 2.40 18.01 -5.36
C LYS A 129 3.00 19.31 -5.89
N PHE A 130 3.32 19.34 -7.18
CA PHE A 130 3.86 20.54 -7.83
C PHE A 130 2.85 21.69 -7.84
N LEU A 131 1.62 21.46 -8.33
CA LEU A 131 0.58 22.49 -8.40
C LEU A 131 0.19 23.00 -7.01
N PHE A 132 0.15 22.13 -6.00
CA PHE A 132 -0.05 22.55 -4.60
C PHE A 132 1.06 23.48 -4.12
N ALA A 133 2.33 23.13 -4.37
CA ALA A 133 3.46 23.97 -4.00
C ALA A 133 3.45 25.33 -4.74
N GLU A 134 3.01 25.37 -5.99
CA GLU A 134 2.86 26.63 -6.72
C GLU A 134 1.72 27.50 -6.17
N GLU A 135 0.59 26.90 -5.79
CA GLU A 135 -0.54 27.63 -5.20
C GLU A 135 -0.18 28.23 -3.83
N THR A 136 0.70 27.59 -3.06
CA THR A 136 1.09 28.05 -1.72
C THR A 136 2.18 29.13 -1.72
N LYS A 137 2.87 29.39 -2.85
CA LYS A 137 3.89 30.46 -2.96
C LYS A 137 3.35 31.87 -2.73
N TYR A 138 2.05 32.10 -2.95
CA TYR A 138 1.43 33.41 -2.83
C TYR A 138 0.39 33.41 -1.71
N GLU A 139 0.45 34.38 -0.79
CA GLU A 139 -0.52 34.55 0.31
C GLU A 139 -1.95 34.81 -0.16
N SER A 140 -2.16 35.20 -1.43
CA SER A 140 -3.50 35.34 -1.99
C SER A 140 -4.19 33.99 -2.08
N ALA A 141 -5.50 34.00 -1.78
CA ALA A 141 -6.39 32.86 -1.72
C ALA A 141 -6.20 31.89 -2.90
N ILE A 142 -6.56 30.62 -2.66
CA ILE A 142 -6.83 29.65 -3.73
C ILE A 142 -7.60 30.35 -4.85
N SER A 143 -7.44 29.92 -6.10
CA SER A 143 -8.27 30.36 -7.23
C SER A 143 -9.77 29.96 -7.10
N LEU A 144 -10.33 29.97 -5.87
CA LEU A 144 -11.74 29.93 -5.50
C LEU A 144 -12.55 30.85 -6.39
N ASP A 145 -12.05 32.06 -6.65
CA ASP A 145 -12.71 33.04 -7.51
C ASP A 145 -12.98 32.47 -8.91
N SER A 146 -12.09 31.64 -9.46
CA SER A 146 -12.30 30.99 -10.75
C SER A 146 -13.43 29.98 -10.72
N ILE A 147 -13.57 29.21 -9.64
CA ILE A 147 -14.68 28.25 -9.49
C ILE A 147 -15.99 28.98 -9.18
N THR A 148 -15.99 29.97 -8.29
CA THR A 148 -17.22 30.66 -7.90
C THR A 148 -17.77 31.51 -9.05
N SER A 149 -16.91 32.15 -9.84
CA SER A 149 -17.28 32.94 -11.03
C SER A 149 -17.54 32.12 -12.31
N SER A 150 -17.18 30.84 -12.34
CA SER A 150 -17.41 29.95 -13.49
C SER A 150 -18.89 29.81 -13.87
N SER A 151 -19.15 29.40 -15.12
CA SER A 151 -20.50 29.22 -15.65
C SER A 151 -21.10 27.83 -15.36
N ILE A 152 -20.32 26.93 -14.77
CA ILE A 152 -20.75 25.55 -14.50
C ILE A 152 -21.88 25.47 -13.47
N PRO A 153 -22.72 24.42 -13.54
CA PRO A 153 -23.78 24.19 -12.57
C PRO A 153 -23.27 24.16 -11.12
N ARG A 154 -24.09 24.69 -10.20
CA ARG A 154 -23.80 24.73 -8.75
C ARG A 154 -23.34 23.38 -8.16
N PRO A 155 -23.92 22.21 -8.51
CA PRO A 155 -23.39 20.93 -8.05
C PRO A 155 -21.94 20.66 -8.46
N GLN A 156 -21.54 21.06 -9.67
CA GLN A 156 -20.16 20.86 -10.16
C GLN A 156 -19.17 21.79 -9.45
N LYS A 157 -19.58 23.02 -9.11
CA LYS A 157 -18.77 23.93 -8.27
C LYS A 157 -18.48 23.31 -6.90
N ILE A 158 -19.52 22.79 -6.25
CA ILE A 158 -19.43 22.09 -4.96
C ILE A 158 -18.46 20.90 -5.06
N ASP A 159 -18.57 20.10 -6.11
CA ASP A 159 -17.73 18.94 -6.32
C ASP A 159 -16.24 19.29 -6.48
N GLN A 160 -15.93 20.33 -7.27
CA GLN A 160 -14.56 20.80 -7.41
C GLN A 160 -13.99 21.30 -6.08
N LEU A 161 -14.76 22.08 -5.33
CA LEU A 161 -14.36 22.61 -4.02
C LEU A 161 -14.16 21.52 -2.97
N GLU A 162 -15.07 20.55 -2.88
CA GLU A 162 -14.96 19.45 -1.92
C GLU A 162 -13.69 18.61 -2.17
N LEU A 163 -13.41 18.26 -3.43
CA LEU A 163 -12.25 17.44 -3.77
C LEU A 163 -10.93 18.19 -3.61
N ILE A 164 -10.85 19.44 -4.09
CA ILE A 164 -9.66 20.29 -3.90
C ILE A 164 -9.42 20.50 -2.40
N GLY A 165 -10.49 20.78 -1.64
CA GLY A 165 -10.40 20.99 -0.20
C GLY A 165 -9.87 19.77 0.55
N ALA A 166 -10.37 18.58 0.20
CA ALA A 166 -9.85 17.33 0.74
C ALA A 166 -8.37 17.12 0.39
N GLY A 167 -7.96 17.46 -0.83
CA GLY A 167 -6.56 17.37 -1.26
C GLY A 167 -5.62 18.26 -0.48
N PHE A 168 -6.00 19.53 -0.22
CA PHE A 168 -5.22 20.46 0.61
C PHE A 168 -4.99 19.90 2.02
N ILE A 169 -6.07 19.51 2.70
CA ILE A 169 -6.00 19.01 4.09
C ILE A 169 -5.14 17.75 4.19
N LEU A 170 -5.25 16.83 3.23
CA LEU A 170 -4.50 15.58 3.25
C LEU A 170 -3.01 15.76 2.89
N LEU A 171 -2.60 16.91 2.35
CA LEU A 171 -1.21 17.22 2.00
C LEU A 171 -0.41 17.92 3.09
N LYS A 172 -1.05 18.37 4.18
CA LYS A 172 -0.44 19.03 5.35
C LYS A 172 0.90 18.44 5.84
N ASN A 173 1.09 17.13 5.67
CA ASN A 173 2.14 16.36 6.36
C ASN A 173 3.30 15.89 5.47
N VAL A 174 3.54 16.51 4.32
CA VAL A 174 4.68 16.12 3.48
C VAL A 174 5.97 16.74 4.03
N PRO A 175 7.02 15.94 4.36
CA PRO A 175 8.24 16.38 5.09
C PRO A 175 9.05 17.55 4.49
N TRP A 176 8.74 17.99 3.28
CA TRP A 176 9.45 19.08 2.61
C TRP A 176 8.66 20.42 2.60
N ILE A 177 7.45 20.46 3.19
CA ILE A 177 6.59 21.65 3.21
C ILE A 177 6.59 22.37 4.57
N SER A 178 6.75 21.69 5.72
CA SER A 178 6.73 22.35 7.02
C SER A 178 8.09 22.43 7.70
N GLN A 179 8.66 23.65 7.74
CA GLN A 179 9.51 24.09 8.84
C GLN A 179 8.59 24.67 9.93
N GLU A 180 8.67 24.09 11.12
CA GLU A 180 8.07 24.52 12.38
C GLU A 180 6.53 24.55 12.46
N ASP A 181 6.00 23.78 13.41
CA ASP A 181 4.59 23.61 13.74
C ASP A 181 4.14 24.74 14.67
N ASP A 182 3.80 25.89 14.09
CA ASP A 182 3.30 27.07 14.83
C ASP A 182 1.75 27.08 14.99
N GLY A 183 1.08 26.00 14.56
CA GLY A 183 -0.38 25.87 14.60
C GLY A 183 -1.12 26.74 13.56
N ASN A 184 -0.41 27.32 12.60
CA ASN A 184 -0.96 28.20 11.57
C ASN A 184 -0.70 27.65 10.16
N ASP A 185 -1.18 26.44 9.89
CA ASP A 185 -0.96 25.74 8.63
C ASP A 185 -1.79 26.36 7.48
N PRO A 186 -1.16 27.01 6.49
CA PRO A 186 -1.87 27.70 5.41
C PRO A 186 -2.59 26.73 4.47
N GLU A 187 -2.15 25.48 4.32
CA GLU A 187 -2.78 24.46 3.50
C GLU A 187 -4.11 23.98 4.11
N GLU A 188 -4.15 23.73 5.42
CA GLU A 188 -5.42 23.38 6.10
C GLU A 188 -6.46 24.48 5.97
N ARG A 189 -6.04 25.73 6.17
CA ARG A 189 -6.94 26.88 6.02
C ARG A 189 -7.49 27.00 4.61
N ARG A 190 -6.66 26.70 3.61
CA ARG A 190 -7.08 26.66 2.20
C ARG A 190 -8.12 25.56 1.97
N GLY A 191 -7.82 24.33 2.39
CA GLY A 191 -8.75 23.23 2.23
C GLY A 191 -10.08 23.43 2.96
N TRP A 192 -10.01 23.98 4.17
CA TRP A 192 -11.17 24.41 4.95
C TRP A 192 -11.98 25.50 4.25
N THR A 193 -11.32 26.50 3.64
CA THR A 193 -12.02 27.57 2.90
C THR A 193 -12.82 27.00 1.73
N CYS A 194 -12.25 26.04 0.99
CA CYS A 194 -12.98 25.33 -0.06
C CYS A 194 -14.23 24.62 0.48
N TRP A 195 -14.13 23.94 1.61
CA TRP A 195 -15.28 23.26 2.21
C TRP A 195 -16.34 24.20 2.74
N LYS A 196 -15.93 25.30 3.36
CA LYS A 196 -16.85 26.33 3.83
C LYS A 196 -17.65 26.91 2.65
N GLU A 197 -16.97 27.22 1.55
CA GLU A 197 -17.62 27.70 0.32
C GLU A 197 -18.55 26.63 -0.28
N ALA A 198 -18.10 25.38 -0.37
CA ALA A 198 -18.93 24.27 -0.85
C ALA A 198 -20.20 24.09 0.00
N MET A 199 -20.08 24.22 1.32
CA MET A 199 -21.22 24.09 2.24
C MET A 199 -22.17 25.28 2.14
N THR A 200 -21.65 26.50 1.98
CA THR A 200 -22.45 27.70 1.70
C THR A 200 -23.26 27.51 0.42
N LEU A 201 -22.65 27.02 -0.67
CA LEU A 201 -23.34 26.74 -1.93
C LEU A 201 -24.43 25.66 -1.82
N ARG A 202 -24.34 24.76 -0.82
CA ARG A 202 -25.37 23.74 -0.56
C ARG A 202 -26.56 24.30 0.21
N LEU A 203 -26.29 25.08 1.27
CA LEU A 203 -27.26 25.42 2.32
C LEU A 203 -27.79 26.85 2.24
N CYS A 204 -27.03 27.77 1.67
CA CYS A 204 -27.37 29.19 1.51
C CYS A 204 -27.47 29.56 0.03
N PRO A 205 -28.44 28.97 -0.71
CA PRO A 205 -28.60 29.24 -2.12
C PRO A 205 -29.08 30.68 -2.38
N ALA A 206 -28.85 31.20 -3.58
CA ALA A 206 -29.46 32.46 -4.01
C ALA A 206 -31.00 32.36 -3.99
N ASP A 207 -31.67 33.50 -3.82
CA ASP A 207 -33.12 33.58 -3.65
C ASP A 207 -33.89 32.74 -4.70
N GLY A 208 -34.63 31.73 -4.22
CA GLY A 208 -35.53 30.89 -5.02
C GLY A 208 -34.96 29.54 -5.48
N GLU A 209 -33.66 29.27 -5.32
CA GLU A 209 -33.09 27.95 -5.61
C GLU A 209 -33.25 26.98 -4.42
N PRO A 210 -33.58 25.69 -4.66
CA PRO A 210 -33.67 24.71 -3.57
C PRO A 210 -32.29 24.40 -2.98
N GLN A 211 -32.23 24.02 -1.71
CA GLN A 211 -31.00 23.50 -1.10
C GLN A 211 -30.56 22.19 -1.78
N ILE A 212 -29.24 21.94 -1.82
CA ILE A 212 -28.69 20.67 -2.31
C ILE A 212 -28.32 19.80 -1.10
N PRO A 213 -29.08 18.72 -0.82
CA PRO A 213 -28.76 17.85 0.31
C PRO A 213 -27.39 17.20 0.13
N LYS A 214 -26.63 17.14 1.23
CA LYS A 214 -25.40 16.37 1.31
C LYS A 214 -25.76 14.96 1.74
N ILE A 215 -25.41 13.97 0.93
CA ILE A 215 -25.54 12.55 1.30
C ILE A 215 -24.15 12.13 1.79
N PRO A 216 -23.98 11.74 3.06
CA PRO A 216 -22.68 11.37 3.60
C PRO A 216 -22.19 10.05 3.03
N PHE A 217 -20.88 9.91 2.91
CA PHE A 217 -20.24 8.66 2.54
C PHE A 217 -20.61 7.55 3.52
N GLN A 218 -21.08 6.42 2.98
CA GLN A 218 -21.46 5.28 3.79
C GLN A 218 -20.27 4.36 3.97
N LEU A 219 -19.79 4.26 5.22
CA LEU A 219 -18.73 3.34 5.59
C LEU A 219 -19.26 1.89 5.63
N SER A 220 -18.45 0.97 5.11
CA SER A 220 -18.63 -0.48 5.35
C SER A 220 -18.48 -0.81 6.83
N ASP A 221 -18.72 -2.07 7.21
CA ASP A 221 -18.42 -2.53 8.58
C ASP A 221 -16.94 -2.32 8.93
N ARG A 222 -16.00 -2.60 8.01
CA ARG A 222 -14.57 -2.36 8.23
C ARG A 222 -14.24 -0.88 8.32
N GLY A 223 -14.89 -0.05 7.51
CA GLY A 223 -14.78 1.40 7.59
C GLY A 223 -15.23 1.93 8.95
N ARG A 224 -16.36 1.44 9.48
CA ARG A 224 -16.84 1.77 10.82
C ARG A 224 -15.91 1.27 11.92
N LYS A 225 -15.31 0.08 11.78
CA LYS A 225 -14.26 -0.39 12.70
C LYS A 225 -13.01 0.51 12.65
N ALA A 226 -12.65 1.02 11.48
CA ALA A 226 -11.47 1.84 11.26
C ALA A 226 -11.62 3.28 11.75
N PHE A 227 -12.81 3.88 11.56
CA PHE A 227 -13.05 5.29 11.86
C PHE A 227 -14.02 5.53 13.02
N GLY A 228 -14.62 4.49 13.57
CA GLY A 228 -15.65 4.60 14.60
C GLY A 228 -16.88 5.33 14.07
N ASN A 229 -17.33 6.34 14.82
CA ASN A 229 -18.49 7.17 14.50
C ASN A 229 -18.14 8.43 13.69
N LEU A 230 -16.99 8.42 13.01
CA LEU A 230 -16.60 9.54 12.16
C LEU A 230 -17.64 9.74 11.06
N VAL A 231 -18.13 10.97 10.94
CA VAL A 231 -19.09 11.39 9.92
C VAL A 231 -18.59 12.66 9.27
N GLU A 232 -18.98 12.87 8.02
CA GLU A 232 -18.67 14.13 7.35
C GLU A 232 -19.38 15.31 8.01
N PRO A 233 -18.80 16.52 7.99
CA PRO A 233 -19.50 17.72 8.42
C PRO A 233 -20.68 17.99 7.49
N MET A 234 -21.86 18.21 8.08
CA MET A 234 -23.15 18.37 7.41
C MET A 234 -23.68 19.80 7.44
N THR A 235 -23.11 20.66 8.29
CA THR A 235 -23.47 22.09 8.41
C THR A 235 -22.24 22.98 8.29
N VAL A 236 -22.45 24.28 8.06
CA VAL A 236 -21.35 25.26 8.01
C VAL A 236 -20.63 25.31 9.37
N GLU A 237 -21.38 25.29 10.48
CA GLU A 237 -20.84 25.33 11.84
C GLU A 237 -19.97 24.10 12.13
N GLN A 238 -20.36 22.92 11.64
CA GLN A 238 -19.55 21.71 11.78
C GLN A 238 -18.25 21.84 10.98
N VAL A 239 -18.27 22.38 9.77
CA VAL A 239 -17.05 22.67 8.99
C VAL A 239 -16.16 23.68 9.72
N GLU A 240 -16.73 24.71 10.36
CA GLU A 240 -15.97 25.68 11.17
C GLU A 240 -15.30 25.04 12.38
N GLN A 241 -15.98 24.10 13.06
CA GLN A 241 -15.42 23.34 14.17
C GLN A 241 -14.33 22.35 13.73
N SER A 242 -14.44 21.83 12.49
CA SER A 242 -13.54 20.82 11.94
C SER A 242 -12.08 21.30 11.87
N LEU A 243 -11.83 22.57 11.56
CA LEU A 243 -10.48 23.12 11.37
C LEU A 243 -9.57 22.91 12.60
N ASN A 244 -10.14 22.91 13.80
CA ASN A 244 -9.40 22.73 15.05
C ASN A 244 -9.60 21.33 15.66
N SER A 245 -10.17 20.39 14.91
CA SER A 245 -10.51 19.06 15.39
C SER A 245 -9.48 18.01 14.95
N PRO A 246 -9.12 17.03 15.81
CA PRO A 246 -8.32 15.88 15.39
C PRO A 246 -9.01 14.99 14.33
N SER A 247 -10.31 15.18 14.10
CA SER A 247 -11.07 14.47 13.06
C SER A 247 -10.91 15.03 11.64
N LEU A 248 -10.31 16.22 11.47
CA LEU A 248 -10.25 16.95 10.19
C LEU A 248 -9.75 16.08 9.02
N ILE A 249 -8.68 15.31 9.26
CA ILE A 249 -8.06 14.45 8.25
C ILE A 249 -8.97 13.26 7.90
N GLY A 250 -9.65 12.71 8.92
CA GLY A 250 -10.72 11.72 8.73
C GLY A 250 -11.86 12.25 7.87
N GLU A 251 -12.37 13.42 8.22
CA GLU A 251 -13.46 14.06 7.49
C GLU A 251 -13.05 14.36 6.04
N ALA A 252 -11.79 14.75 5.82
CA ALA A 252 -11.27 15.03 4.49
C ALA A 252 -11.22 13.80 3.61
N PHE A 253 -10.78 12.69 4.22
CA PHE A 253 -10.84 11.41 3.59
C PHE A 253 -12.28 11.04 3.20
N LEU A 254 -13.26 11.13 4.13
CA LEU A 254 -14.66 10.81 3.81
C LEU A 254 -15.24 11.68 2.68
N VAL A 255 -14.97 13.00 2.69
CA VAL A 255 -15.42 13.93 1.65
C VAL A 255 -14.83 13.56 0.27
N GLY A 256 -13.51 13.35 0.21
CA GLY A 256 -12.84 12.97 -1.04
C GLY A 256 -13.32 11.60 -1.55
N MET A 257 -13.47 10.64 -0.63
CA MET A 257 -13.96 9.29 -0.92
C MET A 257 -15.38 9.29 -1.48
N ARG A 258 -16.29 10.11 -0.95
CA ARG A 258 -17.64 10.27 -1.52
C ARG A 258 -17.55 10.71 -2.97
N PHE A 259 -16.77 11.76 -3.25
CA PHE A 259 -16.67 12.30 -4.59
C PHE A 259 -16.15 11.23 -5.57
N LEU A 260 -15.02 10.60 -5.24
CA LEU A 260 -14.40 9.58 -6.08
C LEU A 260 -15.34 8.39 -6.33
N SER A 261 -16.11 7.99 -5.31
CA SER A 261 -17.07 6.88 -5.41
C SER A 261 -18.22 7.22 -6.32
N ARG A 262 -18.80 8.41 -6.16
CA ARG A 262 -19.94 8.86 -6.97
C ARG A 262 -19.52 9.13 -8.43
N ALA A 263 -18.30 9.60 -8.65
CA ALA A 263 -17.76 9.89 -9.97
C ALA A 263 -17.25 8.65 -10.72
N GLY A 264 -17.24 7.46 -10.10
CA GLY A 264 -16.71 6.24 -10.72
C GLY A 264 -15.20 6.30 -10.99
N LEU A 265 -14.47 7.08 -10.20
CA LEU A 265 -13.04 7.32 -10.39
C LEU A 265 -12.16 6.30 -9.66
N PHE A 266 -12.74 5.28 -9.00
CA PHE A 266 -11.97 4.20 -8.39
C PHE A 266 -11.29 3.29 -9.44
N PRO A 267 -10.02 2.88 -9.24
CA PRO A 267 -9.08 3.37 -8.23
C PRO A 267 -8.56 4.78 -8.51
N ASN A 268 -8.66 5.66 -7.51
CA ASN A 268 -7.89 6.88 -7.41
C ASN A 268 -7.18 6.82 -6.04
N LEU A 269 -5.85 6.73 -6.07
CA LEU A 269 -5.05 6.44 -4.89
C LEU A 269 -4.57 7.68 -4.15
N PHE A 270 -4.69 8.86 -4.74
CA PHE A 270 -4.26 10.10 -4.11
C PHE A 270 -4.88 10.29 -2.71
N ILE A 271 -6.21 10.31 -2.59
CA ILE A 271 -6.89 10.51 -1.31
C ILE A 271 -6.53 9.39 -0.30
N PRO A 272 -6.62 8.10 -0.65
CA PRO A 272 -6.32 7.03 0.30
C PRO A 272 -4.83 6.91 0.68
N ASP A 273 -3.89 7.14 -0.25
CA ASP A 273 -2.44 7.10 0.01
C ASP A 273 -2.00 8.23 0.95
N ARG A 274 -2.52 9.44 0.73
CA ARG A 274 -2.19 10.61 1.58
C ARG A 274 -2.74 10.43 2.98
N PHE A 275 -3.97 9.96 3.08
CA PHE A 275 -4.59 9.62 4.34
C PHE A 275 -3.75 8.57 5.09
N TYR A 276 -3.44 7.44 4.46
CA TYR A 276 -2.66 6.38 5.08
C TYR A 276 -1.26 6.83 5.53
N SER A 277 -0.60 7.67 4.72
CA SER A 277 0.70 8.25 5.06
C SER A 277 0.66 9.09 6.33
N HIS A 278 -0.43 9.82 6.58
CA HIS A 278 -0.62 10.59 7.80
C HIS A 278 -0.72 9.67 9.04
N PHE A 279 -1.55 8.63 9.00
CA PHE A 279 -1.71 7.71 10.14
C PHE A 279 -0.45 6.94 10.48
N LEU A 280 0.34 6.58 9.48
CA LEU A 280 1.64 5.96 9.73
C LEU A 280 2.60 6.88 10.49
N ARG A 281 2.56 8.19 10.25
CA ARG A 281 3.40 9.13 11.00
C ARG A 281 2.97 9.17 12.47
N GLU A 282 1.66 9.27 12.74
CA GLU A 282 1.14 9.19 14.12
C GLU A 282 1.44 7.83 14.77
N TYR A 283 1.41 6.75 13.98
CA TYR A 283 1.70 5.41 14.43
C TYR A 283 3.10 5.25 15.05
N TYR A 284 4.13 5.76 14.38
CA TYR A 284 5.50 5.68 14.91
C TYR A 284 5.68 6.44 16.23
N THR A 285 4.74 7.31 16.59
CA THR A 285 4.76 8.08 17.84
C THR A 285 3.89 7.47 18.95
N CYS A 286 3.03 6.49 18.66
CA CYS A 286 2.03 5.97 19.60
C CYS A 286 1.88 4.43 19.59
N SER A 287 1.44 3.84 20.71
CA SER A 287 1.13 2.42 20.88
C SER A 287 -0.13 1.91 20.12
N LYS A 288 -0.63 2.63 19.11
CA LYS A 288 -1.94 2.42 18.44
C LYS A 288 -1.92 1.46 17.25
N VAL A 289 -1.30 0.28 17.39
CA VAL A 289 -1.16 -0.73 16.29
C VAL A 289 -2.49 -1.12 15.69
N GLY A 290 -3.47 -1.41 16.55
CA GLY A 290 -4.73 -1.93 16.07
C GLY A 290 -5.57 -0.97 15.28
N TYR A 291 -5.45 0.31 15.60
CA TYR A 291 -6.13 1.36 14.87
C TYR A 291 -5.59 1.44 13.43
N VAL A 292 -4.27 1.44 13.27
CA VAL A 292 -3.60 1.47 11.96
C VAL A 292 -3.88 0.21 11.16
N PHE A 293 -3.92 -0.96 11.81
CA PHE A 293 -4.29 -2.19 11.14
C PHE A 293 -5.71 -2.10 10.57
N LYS A 294 -6.71 -1.67 11.35
CA LYS A 294 -8.09 -1.52 10.87
C LYS A 294 -8.22 -0.55 9.70
N GLN A 295 -7.49 0.57 9.75
CA GLN A 295 -7.43 1.54 8.64
C GLN A 295 -6.78 0.95 7.40
N ALA A 296 -5.70 0.18 7.55
CA ALA A 296 -5.07 -0.53 6.46
C ALA A 296 -5.99 -1.60 5.86
N THR A 297 -6.69 -2.38 6.68
CA THR A 297 -7.71 -3.35 6.24
C THR A 297 -8.78 -2.68 5.41
N TYR A 298 -9.31 -1.55 5.89
CA TYR A 298 -10.33 -0.79 5.17
C TYR A 298 -9.81 -0.22 3.85
N LEU A 299 -8.56 0.27 3.84
CA LEU A 299 -7.92 0.70 2.60
C LEU A 299 -7.83 -0.44 1.58
N LEU A 300 -7.47 -1.65 2.01
CA LEU A 300 -7.45 -2.83 1.14
C LEU A 300 -8.86 -3.20 0.63
N GLU A 301 -9.90 -3.08 1.47
CA GLU A 301 -11.30 -3.26 1.06
C GLU A 301 -11.70 -2.29 -0.06
N MET A 302 -11.29 -1.02 0.02
CA MET A 302 -11.55 -0.06 -1.04
C MET A 302 -10.80 -0.37 -2.34
N LEU A 303 -9.67 -1.06 -2.26
CA LEU A 303 -8.87 -1.46 -3.41
C LEU A 303 -9.35 -2.77 -4.04
N GLU A 304 -10.19 -3.55 -3.36
CA GLU A 304 -10.69 -4.84 -3.86
C GLU A 304 -11.48 -4.73 -5.18
N PRO A 305 -12.42 -3.77 -5.34
CA PRO A 305 -13.22 -3.60 -6.55
C PRO A 305 -12.43 -3.09 -7.75
N CYS A 306 -11.16 -2.71 -7.57
CA CYS A 306 -10.32 -2.25 -8.67
C CYS A 306 -10.21 -3.37 -9.69
N LYS A 307 -11.02 -3.28 -10.74
CA LYS A 307 -10.87 -4.09 -11.94
C LYS A 307 -9.58 -3.62 -12.58
N TRP A 308 -8.72 -4.57 -12.88
CA TRP A 308 -7.53 -4.33 -13.67
C TRP A 308 -8.11 -4.26 -15.08
N GLU A 309 -8.55 -3.08 -15.51
CA GLU A 309 -9.45 -2.89 -16.67
C GLU A 309 -8.98 -3.72 -17.87
N ASP A 310 -9.90 -4.44 -18.52
CA ASP A 310 -9.66 -5.31 -19.69
C ASP A 310 -9.28 -4.52 -20.97
N ASP A 311 -9.14 -3.19 -20.90
CA ASP A 311 -8.82 -2.30 -22.03
C ASP A 311 -7.34 -2.36 -22.46
N PHE A 312 -6.53 -3.23 -21.86
CA PHE A 312 -5.11 -3.45 -22.18
C PHE A 312 -4.84 -3.94 -23.62
N LEU A 313 -5.86 -4.38 -24.36
CA LEU A 313 -5.73 -4.99 -25.71
C LEU A 313 -6.44 -4.17 -26.81
N GLY A 314 -6.25 -2.85 -26.81
CA GLY A 314 -6.67 -1.97 -27.92
C GLY A 314 -5.53 -1.60 -28.88
N SER A 315 -5.34 -2.41 -29.93
CA SER A 315 -4.61 -2.14 -31.19
C SER A 315 -3.32 -1.30 -31.20
N THR A 316 -2.24 -2.01 -31.52
CA THR A 316 -0.93 -1.59 -32.04
C THR A 316 -0.84 -0.22 -32.76
N SER A 317 -0.08 0.72 -32.18
CA SER A 317 1.10 1.39 -32.81
C SER A 317 1.65 2.61 -32.04
N SER A 318 1.00 3.09 -30.97
CA SER A 318 1.52 4.18 -30.10
C SER A 318 1.95 3.73 -28.69
N ILE A 319 2.10 2.42 -28.49
CA ILE A 319 1.93 1.77 -27.18
C ILE A 319 3.12 1.92 -26.22
N LEU A 320 4.34 2.30 -26.63
CA LEU A 320 5.47 2.35 -25.68
C LEU A 320 5.30 3.37 -24.53
N HIS A 321 4.50 4.43 -24.71
CA HIS A 321 4.26 5.42 -23.65
C HIS A 321 3.03 5.09 -22.78
N HIS A 322 1.98 4.47 -23.35
CA HIS A 322 0.83 3.97 -22.60
C HIS A 322 1.17 2.73 -21.77
N TYR A 323 1.97 1.80 -22.31
CA TYR A 323 2.45 0.62 -21.58
C TYR A 323 3.21 1.01 -20.30
N ASN A 324 3.96 2.12 -20.34
CA ASN A 324 4.67 2.63 -19.17
C ASN A 324 3.72 3.26 -18.15
N ASN A 325 2.67 3.97 -18.59
CA ASN A 325 1.75 4.69 -17.71
C ASN A 325 0.72 3.78 -17.02
N ASP A 326 0.24 2.75 -17.71
CA ASP A 326 -0.68 1.76 -17.14
C ASP A 326 0.07 0.78 -16.23
N PHE A 327 1.32 0.43 -16.58
CA PHE A 327 2.25 -0.20 -15.65
C PHE A 327 2.53 0.70 -14.45
N ASN A 328 2.72 2.02 -14.59
CA ASN A 328 2.97 2.93 -13.47
C ASN A 328 1.78 3.05 -12.51
N ASN A 329 0.55 3.06 -13.00
CA ASN A 329 -0.65 3.08 -12.16
C ASN A 329 -0.81 1.76 -11.39
N LEU A 330 -0.62 0.64 -12.09
CA LEU A 330 -0.63 -0.67 -11.47
C LEU A 330 0.53 -0.83 -10.46
N TYR A 331 1.74 -0.45 -10.85
CA TYR A 331 2.94 -0.41 -10.03
C TYR A 331 2.77 0.50 -8.81
N SER A 332 2.08 1.64 -8.95
CA SER A 332 1.75 2.52 -7.83
C SER A 332 0.74 1.86 -6.89
N ALA A 333 -0.32 1.24 -7.43
CA ALA A 333 -1.27 0.48 -6.61
C ALA A 333 -0.59 -0.69 -5.89
N LEU A 334 0.25 -1.45 -6.60
CA LEU A 334 1.07 -2.55 -6.08
C LEU A 334 2.03 -2.05 -5.01
N ASN A 335 2.71 -0.92 -5.22
CA ASN A 335 3.59 -0.32 -4.24
C ASN A 335 2.84 0.22 -3.03
N THR A 336 1.67 0.83 -3.20
CA THR A 336 0.85 1.30 -2.08
C THR A 336 0.38 0.10 -1.27
N ILE A 337 -0.17 -0.94 -1.91
CA ILE A 337 -0.55 -2.20 -1.27
C ILE A 337 0.65 -2.83 -0.56
N THR A 338 1.78 -2.99 -1.25
CA THR A 338 3.02 -3.59 -0.70
C THR A 338 3.60 -2.74 0.43
N SER A 339 3.56 -1.42 0.34
CA SER A 339 3.98 -0.49 1.40
C SER A 339 3.09 -0.59 2.63
N VAL A 340 1.77 -0.68 2.41
CA VAL A 340 0.77 -0.91 3.47
C VAL A 340 1.05 -2.25 4.16
N ILE A 341 1.19 -3.32 3.38
CA ILE A 341 1.55 -4.69 3.79
C ILE A 341 2.86 -4.71 4.58
N LYS A 342 3.95 -4.17 4.03
CA LYS A 342 5.29 -4.16 4.64
C LYS A 342 5.34 -3.36 5.94
N LYS A 343 4.60 -2.25 6.01
CA LYS A 343 4.51 -1.44 7.24
C LYS A 343 3.67 -2.12 8.31
N MET A 344 2.58 -2.79 7.92
CA MET A 344 1.84 -3.68 8.83
C MET A 344 2.74 -4.82 9.32
N GLY A 345 3.49 -5.45 8.43
CA GLY A 345 4.37 -6.56 8.74
C GLY A 345 5.54 -6.20 9.66
N SER A 346 6.32 -5.18 9.33
CA SER A 346 7.39 -4.66 10.20
C SER A 346 6.89 -4.18 11.57
N SER A 347 5.68 -3.62 11.62
CA SER A 347 4.98 -3.26 12.86
C SER A 347 4.66 -4.48 13.71
N LEU A 348 4.12 -5.52 13.08
CA LEU A 348 3.84 -6.81 13.70
C LEU A 348 5.17 -7.41 14.17
N GLY A 349 6.12 -7.67 13.27
CA GLY A 349 7.40 -8.31 13.54
C GLY A 349 8.28 -7.62 14.60
N SER A 350 8.32 -6.28 14.65
CA SER A 350 9.13 -5.56 15.66
C SER A 350 8.58 -5.70 17.08
N LYS A 351 7.26 -5.59 17.27
CA LYS A 351 6.60 -5.79 18.57
C LYS A 351 6.54 -7.25 18.99
N PHE A 352 6.48 -8.13 18.00
CA PHE A 352 6.59 -9.57 18.19
C PHE A 352 7.99 -10.00 18.67
N CYS A 353 9.06 -9.38 18.16
CA CYS A 353 10.42 -9.67 18.63
C CYS A 353 10.71 -9.15 20.04
N SER A 354 9.93 -8.22 20.59
CA SER A 354 10.18 -7.62 21.91
C SER A 354 9.43 -8.29 23.08
N GLY A 355 8.73 -9.41 22.84
CA GLY A 355 8.01 -10.15 23.90
C GLY A 355 6.84 -9.40 24.55
N MET A 356 6.49 -8.21 24.08
CA MET A 356 5.46 -7.34 24.66
C MET A 356 4.03 -7.71 24.22
N LEU A 357 3.74 -9.00 24.09
CA LEU A 357 2.46 -9.51 23.61
C LEU A 357 1.32 -9.33 24.62
N GLU A 358 1.63 -9.30 25.92
CA GLU A 358 0.62 -9.05 26.98
C GLU A 358 -0.01 -7.65 26.91
N CYS A 359 0.59 -6.72 26.17
CA CYS A 359 0.13 -5.34 26.05
C CYS A 359 -0.43 -4.98 24.66
N ILE A 360 -0.50 -5.93 23.73
CA ILE A 360 -1.16 -5.70 22.44
C ILE A 360 -2.61 -6.18 22.62
N PRO A 361 -3.61 -5.29 22.79
CA PRO A 361 -4.99 -5.72 22.57
C PRO A 361 -5.04 -6.30 21.16
N MET A 362 -5.21 -7.62 21.06
CA MET A 362 -5.29 -8.37 19.80
C MET A 362 -6.20 -7.60 18.84
N PRO A 363 -5.63 -6.91 17.85
CA PRO A 363 -6.34 -5.74 17.32
C PRO A 363 -7.36 -6.06 16.24
N THR A 364 -7.52 -7.32 15.90
CA THR A 364 -8.09 -7.76 14.63
C THR A 364 -8.99 -8.94 14.88
N ASP A 365 -10.25 -8.80 14.49
CA ASP A 365 -11.14 -9.95 14.38
C ASP A 365 -10.63 -10.91 13.28
N PHE A 366 -10.98 -12.19 13.43
CA PHE A 366 -10.62 -13.24 12.49
C PHE A 366 -11.07 -12.88 11.06
N ASP A 367 -12.23 -12.26 10.92
CA ASP A 367 -12.79 -11.82 9.64
C ASP A 367 -11.90 -10.83 8.88
N ASP A 368 -11.32 -9.85 9.56
CA ASP A 368 -10.42 -8.86 8.97
C ASP A 368 -9.09 -9.51 8.56
N CYS A 369 -8.54 -10.41 9.38
CA CYS A 369 -7.35 -11.18 9.02
C CYS A 369 -7.60 -12.07 7.78
N MET A 370 -8.73 -12.77 7.75
CA MET A 370 -9.12 -13.61 6.61
C MET A 370 -9.48 -12.81 5.36
N PHE A 371 -10.01 -11.61 5.52
CA PHE A 371 -10.20 -10.68 4.41
C PHE A 371 -8.85 -10.30 3.79
N ILE A 372 -7.88 -9.86 4.58
CA ILE A 372 -6.55 -9.48 4.06
C ILE A 372 -5.86 -10.68 3.42
N PHE A 373 -5.96 -11.86 4.04
CA PHE A 373 -5.39 -13.08 3.49
C PHE A 373 -5.94 -13.38 2.09
N ARG A 374 -7.27 -13.37 1.94
CA ARG A 374 -7.94 -13.58 0.64
C ARG A 374 -7.62 -12.49 -0.36
N PHE A 375 -7.59 -11.23 0.08
CA PHE A 375 -7.19 -10.09 -0.75
C PHE A 375 -5.80 -10.32 -1.34
N CYS A 376 -4.81 -10.67 -0.52
CA CYS A 376 -3.45 -10.94 -0.97
C CYS A 376 -3.37 -12.13 -1.94
N CYS A 377 -4.11 -13.22 -1.69
CA CYS A 377 -4.13 -14.37 -2.60
C CYS A 377 -4.78 -14.04 -3.95
N ASN A 378 -5.92 -13.34 -3.93
CA ASN A 378 -6.56 -12.82 -5.14
C ASN A 378 -5.62 -11.90 -5.92
N HIS A 379 -4.88 -11.07 -5.20
CA HIS A 379 -3.92 -10.15 -5.77
C HIS A 379 -2.76 -10.88 -6.47
N ILE A 380 -2.17 -11.88 -5.82
CA ILE A 380 -1.17 -12.77 -6.41
C ILE A 380 -1.71 -13.43 -7.68
N ARG A 381 -2.93 -13.99 -7.65
CA ARG A 381 -3.55 -14.61 -8.83
C ARG A 381 -3.62 -13.66 -10.01
N ARG A 382 -4.02 -12.40 -9.77
CA ARG A 382 -4.13 -11.39 -10.83
C ARG A 382 -2.75 -11.07 -11.43
N VAL A 383 -1.73 -10.90 -10.59
CA VAL A 383 -0.35 -10.68 -11.07
C VAL A 383 0.13 -11.88 -11.90
N ILE A 384 -0.11 -13.11 -11.45
CA ILE A 384 0.26 -14.33 -12.20
C ILE A 384 -0.46 -14.37 -13.55
N ALA A 385 -1.79 -14.21 -13.55
CA ALA A 385 -2.62 -14.31 -14.75
C ALA A 385 -2.22 -13.30 -15.83
N GLN A 386 -1.82 -12.09 -15.43
CA GLN A 386 -1.44 -11.04 -16.36
C GLN A 386 0.01 -11.11 -16.83
N PHE A 387 0.94 -11.54 -15.98
CA PHE A 387 2.37 -11.34 -16.24
C PHE A 387 3.21 -12.61 -16.33
N CYS A 388 2.78 -13.75 -15.76
CA CYS A 388 3.63 -14.95 -15.77
C CYS A 388 3.80 -15.58 -17.17
N HIS A 389 3.01 -15.19 -18.16
CA HIS A 389 3.04 -15.75 -19.51
C HIS A 389 3.52 -14.76 -20.59
N ASP A 390 3.95 -13.56 -20.21
CA ASP A 390 4.43 -12.56 -21.16
C ASP A 390 5.96 -12.57 -21.27
N ASP A 391 6.45 -13.15 -22.36
CA ASP A 391 7.88 -13.20 -22.71
C ASP A 391 8.46 -11.82 -23.08
N GLN A 392 7.62 -10.80 -23.29
CA GLN A 392 8.05 -9.44 -23.60
C GLN A 392 8.28 -8.59 -22.35
N LEU A 393 8.02 -9.11 -21.15
CA LEU A 393 8.28 -8.38 -19.92
C LEU A 393 9.77 -8.07 -19.75
N THR A 394 10.05 -6.79 -19.51
CA THR A 394 11.39 -6.32 -19.20
C THR A 394 11.94 -7.00 -17.95
N ILE A 395 13.27 -7.11 -17.84
CA ILE A 395 13.95 -7.64 -16.64
C ILE A 395 13.50 -6.89 -15.38
N ILE A 396 13.25 -5.58 -15.49
CA ILE A 396 12.78 -4.73 -14.39
C ILE A 396 11.38 -5.15 -13.93
N ALA A 397 10.46 -5.38 -14.86
CA ALA A 397 9.10 -5.83 -14.53
C ALA A 397 9.10 -7.22 -13.88
N ARG A 398 9.89 -8.16 -14.41
CA ARG A 398 10.04 -9.50 -13.81
C ARG A 398 10.58 -9.43 -12.38
N ARG A 399 11.63 -8.64 -12.15
CA ARG A 399 12.22 -8.44 -10.82
C ARG A 399 11.20 -7.85 -9.85
N PHE A 400 10.47 -6.82 -10.25
CA PHE A 400 9.44 -6.21 -9.42
C PHE A 400 8.33 -7.19 -9.03
N ILE A 401 7.88 -8.02 -9.96
CA ILE A 401 6.88 -9.07 -9.67
C ILE A 401 7.43 -10.05 -8.65
N THR A 402 8.67 -10.51 -8.81
CA THR A 402 9.31 -11.41 -7.83
C THR A 402 9.41 -10.77 -6.44
N ASP A 403 9.88 -9.52 -6.36
CA ASP A 403 10.00 -8.78 -5.10
C ASP A 403 8.63 -8.57 -4.43
N THR A 404 7.59 -8.26 -5.22
CA THR A 404 6.21 -8.10 -4.74
C THR A 404 5.65 -9.42 -4.19
N MET A 405 5.87 -10.52 -4.91
CA MET A 405 5.45 -11.86 -4.47
C MET A 405 6.14 -12.25 -3.16
N GLU A 406 7.41 -11.92 -3.00
CA GLU A 406 8.17 -12.19 -1.77
C GLU A 406 7.64 -11.38 -0.59
N GLU A 407 7.40 -10.08 -0.75
CA GLU A 407 6.83 -9.23 0.30
C GLU A 407 5.42 -9.68 0.72
N ILE A 408 4.55 -10.03 -0.24
CA ILE A 408 3.22 -10.56 0.07
C ILE A 408 3.33 -11.91 0.79
N THR A 409 4.29 -12.77 0.40
CA THR A 409 4.53 -14.06 1.05
C THR A 409 4.90 -13.86 2.52
N ILE A 410 5.87 -12.98 2.81
CA ILE A 410 6.29 -12.66 4.18
C ILE A 410 5.10 -12.17 5.00
N PHE A 411 4.33 -11.23 4.45
CA PHE A 411 3.19 -10.67 5.15
C PHE A 411 2.06 -11.67 5.39
N LEU A 412 1.75 -12.52 4.41
CA LEU A 412 0.78 -13.60 4.59
C LEU A 412 1.24 -14.59 5.66
N THR A 413 2.54 -14.84 5.76
CA THR A 413 3.09 -15.64 6.86
C THR A 413 2.92 -14.96 8.21
N GLU A 414 3.16 -13.65 8.30
CA GLU A 414 2.95 -12.86 9.52
C GLU A 414 1.48 -12.85 9.96
N ILE A 415 0.55 -12.61 9.03
CA ILE A 415 -0.90 -12.71 9.30
C ILE A 415 -1.27 -14.12 9.74
N SER A 416 -0.73 -15.15 9.09
CA SER A 416 -0.96 -16.54 9.51
C SER A 416 -0.50 -16.74 10.95
N GLY A 417 0.68 -16.20 11.31
CA GLY A 417 1.17 -16.17 12.68
C GLY A 417 0.18 -15.49 13.65
N CYS A 418 -0.33 -14.31 13.28
CA CYS A 418 -1.35 -13.61 14.07
C CYS A 418 -2.61 -14.45 14.32
N ILE A 419 -3.16 -15.06 13.26
CA ILE A 419 -4.37 -15.90 13.35
C ILE A 419 -4.09 -17.14 14.19
N LEU A 420 -2.88 -17.72 14.10
CA LEU A 420 -2.53 -18.91 14.85
C LEU A 420 -2.33 -18.67 16.34
N ILE A 421 -1.95 -17.44 16.75
CA ILE A 421 -1.99 -17.07 18.17
C ILE A 421 -3.45 -17.09 18.67
N LEU A 422 -4.42 -16.80 17.80
CA LEU A 422 -5.84 -16.87 18.13
C LEU A 422 -6.40 -18.30 18.13
N MET A 423 -5.64 -19.33 17.74
CA MET A 423 -6.19 -20.69 17.52
C MET A 423 -6.95 -21.29 18.70
N SER A 424 -6.59 -20.96 19.94
CA SER A 424 -7.33 -21.43 21.13
C SER A 424 -8.73 -20.82 21.25
N TYR A 425 -9.00 -19.74 20.53
CA TYR A 425 -10.27 -19.01 20.52
C TYR A 425 -11.06 -19.17 19.21
N LEU A 426 -10.47 -19.83 18.20
CA LEU A 426 -11.14 -20.06 16.92
C LEU A 426 -12.11 -21.24 17.01
N THR A 427 -13.25 -21.09 16.35
CA THR A 427 -14.19 -22.18 16.10
C THR A 427 -13.60 -23.18 15.09
N ALA A 428 -14.15 -24.40 15.07
CA ALA A 428 -13.74 -25.41 14.10
C ALA A 428 -13.93 -24.95 12.63
N GLU A 429 -14.95 -24.14 12.38
CA GLU A 429 -15.24 -23.56 11.05
C GLU A 429 -14.19 -22.53 10.64
N GLU A 430 -13.81 -21.62 11.55
CA GLU A 430 -12.76 -20.62 11.31
C GLU A 430 -11.40 -21.29 11.06
N ILE A 431 -11.09 -22.34 11.84
CA ILE A 431 -9.90 -23.17 11.58
C ILE A 431 -9.96 -23.73 10.16
N GLN A 432 -11.06 -24.37 9.76
CA GLN A 432 -11.20 -24.91 8.41
C GLN A 432 -11.06 -23.84 7.30
N GLN A 433 -11.55 -22.62 7.54
CA GLN A 433 -11.44 -21.52 6.58
C GLN A 433 -9.99 -21.03 6.41
N LEU A 434 -9.25 -20.92 7.52
CA LEU A 434 -7.82 -20.62 7.50
C LEU A 434 -7.05 -21.68 6.70
N GLN A 435 -7.34 -22.95 6.98
CA GLN A 435 -6.74 -24.11 6.33
C GLN A 435 -6.92 -24.10 4.80
N GLN A 436 -8.15 -23.84 4.35
CA GLN A 436 -8.45 -23.73 2.92
C GLN A 436 -7.67 -22.59 2.27
N SER A 437 -7.60 -21.44 2.93
CA SER A 437 -6.92 -20.25 2.39
C SER A 437 -5.40 -20.45 2.28
N ILE A 438 -4.77 -21.06 3.29
CA ILE A 438 -3.34 -21.40 3.27
C ILE A 438 -3.04 -22.40 2.16
N THR A 439 -3.88 -23.43 2.00
CA THR A 439 -3.73 -24.43 0.92
C THR A 439 -3.79 -23.76 -0.44
N GLU A 440 -4.74 -22.84 -0.63
CA GLU A 440 -4.89 -22.08 -1.87
C GLU A 440 -3.67 -21.19 -2.15
N PHE A 441 -3.16 -20.50 -1.13
CA PHE A 441 -1.94 -19.70 -1.26
C PHE A 441 -0.71 -20.53 -1.67
N ILE A 442 -0.55 -21.72 -1.09
CA ILE A 442 0.56 -22.62 -1.42
C ILE A 442 0.47 -23.10 -2.87
N HIS A 443 -0.73 -23.42 -3.36
CA HIS A 443 -0.93 -23.74 -4.76
C HIS A 443 -0.52 -22.59 -5.70
N LEU A 444 -0.77 -21.34 -5.32
CA LEU A 444 -0.29 -20.18 -6.07
C LEU A 444 1.24 -20.06 -6.06
N CYS A 445 1.87 -20.35 -4.92
CA CYS A 445 3.32 -20.35 -4.79
C CYS A 445 3.98 -21.44 -5.65
N ASP A 446 3.34 -22.60 -5.79
CA ASP A 446 3.84 -23.70 -6.63
C ASP A 446 3.77 -23.35 -8.12
N GLN A 447 2.77 -22.57 -8.55
CA GLN A 447 2.66 -22.10 -9.93
C GLN A 447 3.77 -21.10 -10.32
N THR A 448 4.27 -20.32 -9.37
CA THR A 448 5.32 -19.30 -9.60
C THR A 448 6.73 -19.82 -9.34
N GLY A 449 6.87 -20.97 -8.68
CA GLY A 449 8.16 -21.61 -8.39
C GLY A 449 9.02 -20.91 -7.33
N THR A 450 8.53 -19.83 -6.68
CA THR A 450 9.39 -18.91 -5.91
C THR A 450 9.13 -18.84 -4.41
N CYS A 451 8.05 -19.40 -3.86
CA CYS A 451 7.60 -18.97 -2.53
C CYS A 451 7.32 -20.07 -1.50
N ARG A 452 7.16 -21.34 -1.90
CA ARG A 452 6.72 -22.40 -0.97
C ARG A 452 7.72 -22.67 0.15
N SER A 453 8.99 -22.89 -0.18
CA SER A 453 10.05 -23.10 0.81
C SER A 453 10.22 -21.88 1.71
N LYS A 454 10.22 -20.66 1.14
CA LYS A 454 10.37 -19.39 1.88
C LYS A 454 9.24 -19.17 2.89
N PHE A 455 7.98 -19.38 2.48
CA PHE A 455 6.82 -19.27 3.37
C PHE A 455 6.98 -20.18 4.60
N PHE A 456 7.37 -21.45 4.41
CA PHE A 456 7.52 -22.37 5.55
C PHE A 456 8.70 -22.02 6.45
N HIS A 457 9.85 -21.65 5.87
CA HIS A 457 10.99 -21.22 6.68
C HIS A 457 10.66 -19.98 7.51
N HIS A 458 9.92 -19.02 6.93
CA HIS A 458 9.46 -17.83 7.64
C HIS A 458 8.39 -18.18 8.68
N PHE A 459 7.48 -19.10 8.36
CA PHE A 459 6.42 -19.54 9.26
C PHE A 459 7.00 -20.18 10.52
N CYS A 460 7.93 -21.11 10.36
CA CYS A 460 8.60 -21.75 11.48
C CYS A 460 9.46 -20.77 12.27
N TYR A 461 10.11 -19.82 11.59
CA TYR A 461 10.82 -18.71 12.24
C TYR A 461 9.90 -17.88 13.15
N LEU A 462 8.68 -17.58 12.69
CA LEU A 462 7.66 -16.90 13.48
C LEU A 462 7.19 -17.76 14.66
N MET A 463 6.82 -19.02 14.43
CA MET A 463 6.37 -19.94 15.47
C MET A 463 7.37 -20.11 16.61
N ALA A 464 8.68 -20.18 16.31
CA ALA A 464 9.73 -20.25 17.33
C ALA A 464 9.90 -18.95 18.14
N SER A 465 9.30 -17.86 17.67
CA SER A 465 9.33 -16.55 18.34
C SER A 465 8.12 -16.27 19.21
N TYR A 466 7.11 -17.15 19.23
CA TYR A 466 5.87 -16.95 19.97
C TYR A 466 5.60 -18.06 20.97
N TYR A 467 5.05 -17.68 22.12
CA TYR A 467 4.31 -18.61 22.98
C TYR A 467 2.96 -18.91 22.32
N CYS A 468 2.82 -20.07 21.69
CA CYS A 468 1.57 -20.57 21.12
C CYS A 468 1.32 -21.99 21.62
N GLU A 469 0.51 -22.16 22.67
CA GLU A 469 0.29 -23.46 23.34
C GLU A 469 -0.06 -24.61 22.38
N ASN A 470 -0.59 -24.27 21.21
CA ASN A 470 -1.00 -25.20 20.15
C ASN A 470 0.02 -25.37 19.01
N VAL A 471 1.27 -24.91 19.12
CA VAL A 471 2.34 -25.15 18.11
C VAL A 471 2.37 -26.61 17.68
N GLY A 472 2.19 -27.46 18.69
CA GLY A 472 1.81 -28.86 18.64
C GLY A 472 0.92 -29.25 17.45
N ALA A 473 -0.35 -28.90 17.60
CA ALA A 473 -1.41 -29.22 16.67
C ALA A 473 -1.24 -28.53 15.32
N ILE A 474 -0.66 -27.32 15.31
CA ILE A 474 -0.40 -26.54 14.11
C ILE A 474 0.58 -27.26 13.19
N ILE A 475 1.76 -27.62 13.70
CA ILE A 475 2.79 -28.29 12.92
C ILE A 475 2.25 -29.61 12.38
N GLN A 476 1.58 -30.40 13.22
CA GLN A 476 0.99 -31.67 12.80
C GLN A 476 -0.03 -31.46 11.68
N TYR A 477 -0.88 -30.45 11.78
CA TYR A 477 -1.85 -30.11 10.74
C TYR A 477 -1.18 -29.77 9.40
N PHE A 478 -0.13 -28.93 9.40
CA PHE A 478 0.60 -28.55 8.19
C PHE A 478 1.27 -29.77 7.53
N ILE A 479 1.75 -30.71 8.33
CA ILE A 479 2.34 -31.97 7.86
C ILE A 479 1.27 -32.91 7.29
N ASP A 480 0.17 -33.12 8.02
CA ASP A 480 -0.93 -34.01 7.61
C ASP A 480 -1.60 -33.53 6.32
N SER A 481 -1.66 -32.21 6.13
CA SER A 481 -2.17 -31.59 4.91
C SER A 481 -1.20 -31.69 3.72
N GLY A 482 0.00 -32.26 3.93
CA GLY A 482 1.06 -32.34 2.92
C GLY A 482 1.61 -30.96 2.52
N LEU A 483 1.35 -29.94 3.34
CA LEU A 483 1.75 -28.57 3.09
C LEU A 483 3.21 -28.39 3.50
N LEU A 484 3.62 -28.89 4.66
CA LEU A 484 4.97 -28.74 5.20
C LEU A 484 5.85 -29.98 4.96
N ASP A 485 7.02 -29.78 4.33
CA ASP A 485 8.12 -30.74 4.28
C ASP A 485 9.21 -30.29 5.27
N PRO A 486 9.42 -31.01 6.39
CA PRO A 486 10.47 -30.69 7.38
C PRO A 486 11.88 -30.66 6.78
N ASN A 487 12.08 -31.27 5.60
CA ASN A 487 13.35 -31.39 4.92
C ASN A 487 13.54 -30.40 3.76
N ALA A 488 12.57 -29.53 3.48
CA ALA A 488 12.71 -28.48 2.49
C ALA A 488 13.90 -27.58 2.84
N GLN A 489 14.71 -27.21 1.83
CA GLN A 489 15.88 -26.35 2.00
C GLN A 489 15.62 -24.95 1.44
N ASN A 490 16.20 -23.93 2.07
CA ASN A 490 16.26 -22.58 1.52
C ASN A 490 17.50 -22.41 0.60
N ASP A 491 17.73 -21.18 0.12
CA ASP A 491 18.85 -20.85 -0.77
C ASP A 491 20.25 -21.10 -0.14
N LYS A 492 20.32 -21.21 1.20
CA LYS A 492 21.54 -21.55 1.96
C LYS A 492 21.68 -23.06 2.23
N GLY A 493 20.76 -23.87 1.74
CA GLY A 493 20.71 -25.30 2.06
C GLY A 493 20.23 -25.59 3.49
N ASP A 494 19.84 -24.58 4.26
CA ASP A 494 19.28 -24.79 5.60
C ASP A 494 17.92 -25.45 5.47
N THR A 495 17.67 -26.49 6.25
CA THR A 495 16.30 -26.99 6.45
C THR A 495 15.53 -26.10 7.41
N VAL A 496 14.20 -26.28 7.45
CA VAL A 496 13.32 -25.64 8.44
C VAL A 496 13.86 -25.82 9.87
N ILE A 497 14.41 -27.00 10.16
CA ILE A 497 14.94 -27.37 11.48
C ILE A 497 16.20 -26.55 11.83
N HIS A 498 17.09 -26.31 10.86
CA HIS A 498 18.27 -25.45 11.07
C HIS A 498 17.84 -24.04 11.50
N ARG A 499 16.81 -23.49 10.84
CA ARG A 499 16.29 -22.16 11.15
C ARG A 499 15.61 -22.07 12.52
N LEU A 500 14.87 -23.11 12.91
CA LEU A 500 14.26 -23.21 14.24
C LEU A 500 15.32 -23.14 15.35
N ILE A 501 16.45 -23.85 15.19
CA ILE A 501 17.54 -23.88 16.18
C ILE A 501 18.26 -22.54 16.27
N SER A 502 18.59 -21.92 15.13
CA SER A 502 19.20 -20.59 15.13
C SER A 502 18.34 -19.57 15.88
N ARG A 503 17.01 -19.71 15.80
CA ARG A 503 16.09 -18.83 16.52
C ARG A 503 15.97 -19.16 18.01
N LEU A 504 15.94 -20.44 18.36
CA LEU A 504 16.05 -20.95 19.72
C LEU A 504 17.28 -20.38 20.44
N GLN A 505 18.45 -20.45 19.80
CA GLN A 505 19.71 -19.88 20.29
C GLN A 505 19.57 -18.39 20.61
N PHE A 506 19.07 -17.61 19.64
CA PHE A 506 18.86 -16.18 19.83
C PHE A 506 17.98 -15.88 21.05
N HIS A 507 16.83 -16.55 21.17
CA HIS A 507 15.89 -16.29 22.27
C HIS A 507 16.44 -16.71 23.63
N TYR A 508 17.19 -17.81 23.69
CA TYR A 508 17.86 -18.22 24.91
C TYR A 508 18.87 -17.15 25.37
N TYR A 509 19.74 -16.68 24.48
CA TYR A 509 20.73 -15.64 24.82
C TYR A 509 20.10 -14.28 25.12
N THR A 510 18.96 -13.96 24.50
CA THR A 510 18.33 -12.63 24.63
C THR A 510 17.36 -12.55 25.81
N PHE A 511 16.61 -13.62 26.08
CA PHE A 511 15.48 -13.60 27.02
C PHE A 511 15.52 -14.69 28.09
N GLY A 512 16.45 -15.65 28.03
CA GLY A 512 16.54 -16.74 29.02
C GLY A 512 15.34 -17.69 29.03
N ILE A 513 14.58 -17.78 27.93
CA ILE A 513 13.38 -18.62 27.85
C ILE A 513 13.77 -20.05 27.45
N GLU A 514 13.59 -21.02 28.35
CA GLU A 514 14.11 -22.39 28.20
C GLU A 514 13.14 -23.39 27.55
N ALA A 515 11.82 -23.25 27.74
CA ALA A 515 10.92 -24.40 27.58
C ALA A 515 10.07 -24.46 26.29
N PHE A 516 9.92 -23.35 25.55
CA PHE A 516 8.79 -23.24 24.61
C PHE A 516 9.04 -23.83 23.21
N SER A 517 10.29 -23.80 22.72
CA SER A 517 10.59 -24.02 21.30
C SER A 517 11.12 -25.43 20.97
N PHE A 518 11.34 -26.29 21.97
CA PHE A 518 11.71 -27.70 21.76
C PHE A 518 10.53 -28.57 21.31
N THR A 519 9.29 -28.26 21.72
CA THR A 519 8.09 -28.99 21.24
C THR A 519 7.95 -28.93 19.73
N ALA A 520 8.16 -27.75 19.13
CA ALA A 520 8.14 -27.57 17.68
C ALA A 520 9.21 -28.41 16.97
N LEU A 521 10.42 -28.41 17.54
CA LEU A 521 11.57 -29.15 17.04
C LEU A 521 11.33 -30.66 17.08
N VAL A 522 10.86 -31.17 18.23
CA VAL A 522 10.51 -32.59 18.44
C VAL A 522 9.45 -33.02 17.44
N GLN A 523 8.39 -32.23 17.24
CA GLN A 523 7.35 -32.57 16.29
C GLN A 523 7.80 -32.59 14.83
N MET A 524 8.69 -31.68 14.43
CA MET A 524 9.28 -31.70 13.09
C MET A 524 10.11 -32.98 12.87
N LEU A 525 10.84 -33.42 13.89
CA LEU A 525 11.62 -34.66 13.86
C LEU A 525 10.72 -35.90 13.86
N ASP A 526 9.68 -35.94 14.71
CA ASP A 526 8.70 -37.04 14.77
C ASP A 526 7.98 -37.26 13.44
N ASN A 527 7.94 -36.23 12.59
CA ASN A 527 7.33 -36.25 11.27
C ASN A 527 8.33 -36.37 10.10
N GLY A 528 9.51 -36.92 10.37
CA GLY A 528 10.46 -37.34 9.33
C GLY A 528 11.48 -36.27 8.94
N GLY A 529 11.63 -35.22 9.74
CA GLY A 529 12.73 -34.27 9.65
C GLY A 529 14.09 -34.93 9.89
N GLN A 530 15.02 -34.68 8.98
CA GLN A 530 16.36 -35.26 9.02
C GLN A 530 17.30 -34.36 9.82
N ILE A 531 17.69 -34.84 11.00
CA ILE A 531 18.64 -34.16 11.90
C ILE A 531 20.08 -34.16 11.35
N ASP A 532 20.40 -35.06 10.43
CA ASP A 532 21.75 -35.19 9.86
C ASP A 532 21.84 -34.64 8.43
N LYS A 533 20.81 -33.93 7.98
CA LYS A 533 20.83 -33.24 6.69
C LYS A 533 21.78 -32.05 6.75
N VAL A 534 22.64 -31.93 5.74
CA VAL A 534 23.73 -30.95 5.68
C VAL A 534 23.29 -29.70 4.91
N ASN A 535 23.59 -28.51 5.44
CA ASN A 535 23.40 -27.24 4.73
C ASN A 535 24.60 -26.92 3.80
N ASN A 536 24.57 -25.79 3.09
CA ASN A 536 25.65 -25.44 2.16
C ASN A 536 26.99 -25.17 2.87
N ASP A 537 26.95 -24.85 4.16
CA ASP A 537 28.13 -24.61 5.01
C ASP A 537 28.71 -25.91 5.60
N GLY A 538 28.15 -27.08 5.25
CA GLY A 538 28.61 -28.38 5.75
C GLY A 538 28.12 -28.71 7.16
N GLN A 539 27.21 -27.90 7.72
CA GLN A 539 26.68 -28.07 9.08
C GLN A 539 25.44 -28.96 9.07
N THR A 540 25.30 -29.78 10.11
CA THR A 540 24.06 -30.52 10.39
C THR A 540 23.35 -29.92 11.60
N VAL A 541 22.04 -30.13 11.68
CA VAL A 541 21.22 -29.79 12.86
C VAL A 541 21.84 -30.35 14.14
N ARG A 542 22.29 -31.61 14.10
CA ARG A 542 22.96 -32.26 15.23
C ARG A 542 24.27 -31.56 15.62
N GLY A 543 25.07 -31.18 14.63
CA GLY A 543 26.32 -30.46 14.85
C GLY A 543 26.08 -29.10 15.51
N ILE A 544 25.14 -28.32 14.99
CA ILE A 544 24.78 -27.00 15.52
C ILE A 544 24.34 -27.09 16.99
N LEU A 545 23.52 -28.08 17.35
CA LEU A 545 23.09 -28.29 18.74
C LEU A 545 24.24 -28.71 19.66
N ALA A 546 25.15 -29.56 19.17
CA ALA A 546 26.31 -30.00 19.95
C ALA A 546 27.28 -28.84 20.20
N ASP A 547 27.53 -28.02 19.17
CA ASP A 547 28.36 -26.81 19.28
C ASP A 547 27.75 -25.82 20.27
N TRP A 548 26.43 -25.59 20.17
CA TRP A 548 25.71 -24.73 21.11
C TRP A 548 25.81 -25.23 22.56
N LYS A 549 25.63 -26.53 22.79
CA LYS A 549 25.79 -27.13 24.12
C LYS A 549 27.21 -26.93 24.66
N SER A 550 28.23 -27.13 23.83
CA SER A 550 29.63 -26.89 24.21
C SER A 550 29.90 -25.41 24.53
N GLU A 551 29.31 -24.50 23.77
CA GLU A 551 29.41 -23.05 23.98
C GLU A 551 28.82 -22.66 25.34
N LEU A 552 27.63 -23.16 25.70
CA LEU A 552 26.99 -22.89 26.99
C LEU A 552 27.86 -23.33 28.18
N TYR A 553 28.45 -24.52 28.12
CA TYR A 553 29.39 -24.96 29.17
C TYR A 553 30.63 -24.08 29.26
N SER A 554 31.18 -23.64 28.12
CA SER A 554 32.35 -22.77 28.10
C SER A 554 32.07 -21.38 28.70
N GLN A 555 30.82 -20.92 28.63
CA GLN A 555 30.35 -19.67 29.21
C GLN A 555 29.96 -19.80 30.71
N GLY A 556 30.11 -20.99 31.30
CA GLY A 556 29.87 -21.23 32.72
C GLY A 556 28.42 -21.56 33.09
N TYR A 557 27.55 -21.82 32.11
CA TYR A 557 26.22 -22.36 32.37
C TYR A 557 26.34 -23.81 32.83
N VAL A 558 25.78 -24.12 34.01
CA VAL A 558 25.83 -25.46 34.61
C VAL A 558 24.80 -26.39 33.95
N ASP A 559 23.69 -25.81 33.50
CA ASP A 559 22.59 -26.49 32.81
C ASP A 559 22.40 -25.89 31.41
N HIS A 560 21.97 -26.73 30.47
CA HIS A 560 21.58 -26.33 29.12
C HIS A 560 20.06 -26.48 28.96
N PRO A 561 19.42 -25.79 27.99
CA PRO A 561 17.99 -25.89 27.77
C PRO A 561 17.44 -27.32 27.81
N ASP A 562 16.35 -27.51 28.56
CA ASP A 562 15.61 -28.77 28.66
C ASP A 562 15.17 -29.23 27.26
N GLY A 563 15.67 -30.39 26.83
CA GLY A 563 15.35 -30.99 25.53
C GLY A 563 16.50 -31.02 24.52
N ILE A 564 17.60 -30.27 24.72
CA ILE A 564 18.79 -30.35 23.84
C ILE A 564 19.31 -31.78 23.74
N ASP A 565 19.51 -32.45 24.88
CA ASP A 565 19.99 -33.83 24.91
C ASP A 565 19.00 -34.81 24.28
N SER A 566 17.70 -34.59 24.48
CA SER A 566 16.66 -35.41 23.86
C SER A 566 16.75 -35.36 22.34
N VAL A 567 17.04 -34.19 21.77
CA VAL A 567 17.18 -34.01 20.33
C VAL A 567 18.53 -34.50 19.81
N ILE A 568 19.65 -34.16 20.47
CA ILE A 568 21.00 -34.61 20.06
C ILE A 568 21.10 -36.13 20.06
N ASN A 569 20.45 -36.82 20.99
CA ASN A 569 20.54 -38.27 21.11
C ASN A 569 19.55 -39.04 20.21
N ARG A 570 18.71 -38.35 19.42
CA ARG A 570 17.78 -39.03 18.50
C ARG A 570 18.53 -39.79 17.41
N PRO A 571 18.12 -41.03 17.09
CA PRO A 571 18.74 -41.80 16.03
C PRO A 571 18.53 -41.15 14.66
N ALA A 572 19.52 -41.26 13.79
CA ALA A 572 19.44 -40.79 12.41
C ALA A 572 18.35 -41.58 11.65
N LEU A 573 17.25 -40.92 11.27
CA LEU A 573 16.26 -41.51 10.38
C LEU A 573 16.84 -41.60 8.97
N LEU A 574 17.02 -42.82 8.46
CA LEU A 574 17.47 -43.02 7.07
C LEU A 574 16.40 -42.49 6.09
N PRO A 575 16.75 -41.98 4.90
CA PRO A 575 15.80 -41.40 3.95
C PRO A 575 14.66 -42.36 3.56
N LEU A 576 14.98 -43.63 3.40
CA LEU A 576 14.03 -44.66 3.01
C LEU A 576 13.04 -44.99 4.14
N THR A 577 13.48 -44.95 5.40
CA THR A 577 12.59 -45.06 6.58
C THR A 577 11.64 -43.88 6.70
N SER A 578 12.10 -42.65 6.39
CA SER A 578 11.26 -41.45 6.40
C SER A 578 10.14 -41.52 5.34
N CYS A 579 10.47 -41.91 4.09
CA CYS A 579 9.47 -42.10 3.04
C CYS A 579 8.44 -43.19 3.38
N CYS A 580 8.87 -44.33 3.96
CA CYS A 580 7.96 -45.39 4.37
C CYS A 580 7.03 -44.96 5.52
N ALA A 581 7.55 -44.25 6.52
CA ALA A 581 6.76 -43.73 7.64
C ALA A 581 5.70 -42.72 7.17
N GLN A 582 6.07 -41.79 6.27
CA GLN A 582 5.15 -40.84 5.65
C GLN A 582 4.03 -41.55 4.89
N LEU A 583 4.35 -42.59 4.10
CA LEU A 583 3.35 -43.32 3.31
C LEU A 583 2.36 -44.11 4.19
N ILE A 584 2.85 -44.71 5.27
CA ILE A 584 2.04 -45.47 6.24
C ILE A 584 1.08 -44.56 6.99
N ARG A 585 1.56 -43.40 7.46
CA ARG A 585 0.72 -42.38 8.13
C ARG A 585 -0.32 -41.78 7.16
N LYS A 586 0.11 -41.39 5.96
CA LYS A 586 -0.77 -40.82 4.92
C LYS A 586 -1.92 -41.77 4.53
N ARG A 587 -1.69 -43.08 4.57
CA ARG A 587 -2.71 -44.08 4.24
C ARG A 587 -3.41 -44.70 5.46
N ARG A 588 -3.17 -44.18 6.67
CA ARG A 588 -3.69 -44.71 7.95
C ARG A 588 -3.58 -46.23 8.05
N ILE A 589 -2.46 -46.79 7.60
CA ILE A 589 -2.28 -48.24 7.56
C ILE A 589 -2.05 -48.73 8.99
N PRO A 590 -2.95 -49.56 9.57
CA PRO A 590 -2.74 -50.10 10.91
C PRO A 590 -1.59 -51.11 10.88
N PHE A 591 -0.43 -50.75 11.43
CA PHE A 591 0.78 -51.58 11.37
C PHE A 591 1.04 -52.36 12.67
N GLU A 592 0.33 -52.06 13.75
CA GLU A 592 0.48 -52.70 15.07
C GLU A 592 0.08 -54.18 15.05
N ASN A 593 -0.85 -54.56 14.16
CA ASN A 593 -1.41 -55.92 14.06
C ASN A 593 -1.09 -56.63 12.73
N LEU A 594 -0.23 -56.07 11.87
CA LEU A 594 0.13 -56.72 10.60
C LEU A 594 1.32 -57.67 10.79
N GLU A 595 1.22 -58.86 10.20
CA GLU A 595 2.33 -59.78 9.95
C GLU A 595 3.26 -59.24 8.85
N LEU A 596 3.85 -58.07 9.09
CA LEU A 596 4.92 -57.56 8.24
C LEU A 596 6.17 -58.47 8.38
N PRO A 597 6.91 -58.73 7.29
CA PRO A 597 8.18 -59.44 7.35
C PRO A 597 9.12 -58.83 8.40
N SER A 598 9.85 -59.67 9.14
CA SER A 598 10.69 -59.24 10.27
C SER A 598 11.70 -58.15 9.90
N SER A 599 12.18 -58.15 8.64
CA SER A 599 13.05 -57.11 8.07
C SER A 599 12.38 -55.75 7.98
N LEU A 600 11.09 -55.70 7.60
CA LEU A 600 10.29 -54.48 7.53
C LEU A 600 9.86 -54.00 8.93
N LYS A 601 9.60 -54.92 9.87
CA LYS A 601 9.33 -54.58 11.28
C LYS A 601 10.55 -53.95 11.96
N LEU A 602 11.75 -54.50 11.72
CA LEU A 602 13.02 -53.91 12.17
C LEU A 602 13.29 -52.55 11.53
N PHE A 603 12.93 -52.40 10.25
CA PHE A 603 13.06 -51.15 9.51
C PHE A 603 12.12 -50.05 10.06
N LEU A 604 10.87 -50.39 10.38
CA LEU A 604 9.89 -49.45 10.96
C LEU A 604 10.12 -49.17 12.44
N ARG A 605 10.58 -50.15 13.24
CA ARG A 605 10.92 -49.96 14.67
C ARG A 605 12.15 -49.10 14.91
N ARG A 606 13.06 -48.99 13.94
CA ARG A 606 14.25 -48.12 14.04
C ARG A 606 13.95 -46.64 13.81
N GLY A 607 12.72 -46.30 13.42
CA GLY A 607 12.24 -44.93 13.25
C GLY A 607 11.22 -44.48 14.30
N TYR A 608 11.15 -45.17 15.45
CA TYR A 608 10.40 -44.76 16.64
C TYR A 608 11.36 -44.31 17.74
#